data_AF-A0A1G5D786-F1
#
_entry.id   AF-A0A1G5D786-F1
#
_cell.length_a   1.000
_cell.length_b   1.000
_cell.length_c   1.000
_cell.angle_alpha   90.00
_cell.angle_beta   90.00
_cell.angle_gamma   90.00
#
_symmetry.space_group_name_H-M   'P 1'
#
loop_
_entity.id
_entity.type
_entity.pdbx_description
1 polymer ?
#
loop_
_entity_poly.entity_id
_entity_poly.type
_entity_poly.pdbx_seq_one_letter_code
_entity_poly.pdbx_strand_id
1 'polypeptide(L)'
;MSANYYEHQSTYSPNMPLRNLLYYTEDVRRWIRKGEKNIYRRSTIPVPTPHFVVFYKSGVLLHALIGYTFLIELVRKYSQDMGLEEAIYTAIYECIDSDIPADFLSLPDTPGEPNHREAGCRRYRN
;
A
#
# COMPACT_ATOMS: atom_id res chain seq x y z
N MET A 1 15.85 -25.59 7.08
CA MET A 1 15.82 -24.16 7.43
C MET A 1 14.71 -23.54 6.60
N SER A 2 13.68 -22.97 7.22
CA SER A 2 12.59 -22.28 6.50
C SER A 2 12.98 -20.81 6.37
N ALA A 3 12.93 -20.24 5.16
CA ALA A 3 13.23 -18.84 4.94
C ALA A 3 11.92 -18.11 4.64
N ASN A 4 11.38 -17.41 5.63
CA ASN A 4 10.09 -16.73 5.52
C ASN A 4 10.32 -15.21 5.55
N TYR A 5 9.82 -14.51 4.53
CA TYR A 5 9.97 -13.08 4.36
C TYR A 5 8.59 -12.44 4.34
N TYR A 6 8.35 -11.54 5.30
CA TYR A 6 7.10 -10.81 5.42
C TYR A 6 7.39 -9.34 5.21
N GLU A 7 6.75 -8.72 4.23
CA GLU A 7 6.90 -7.30 3.99
C GLU A 7 5.54 -6.62 3.88
N HIS A 8 5.39 -5.49 4.56
CA HIS A 8 4.18 -4.70 4.50
C HIS A 8 4.42 -3.44 3.65
N GLN A 9 3.56 -3.20 2.67
CA GLN A 9 3.64 -2.09 1.73
C GLN A 9 2.32 -1.32 1.70
N SER A 10 2.40 0.01 1.78
CA SER A 10 1.22 0.88 1.68
C SER A 10 0.79 1.14 0.24
N THR A 11 1.70 0.92 -0.72
CA THR A 11 1.46 1.12 -2.15
C THR A 11 2.01 -0.07 -2.92
N TYR A 12 1.35 -0.43 -4.03
CA TYR A 12 1.86 -1.48 -4.92
C TYR A 12 3.24 -1.10 -5.46
N SER A 13 4.19 -2.03 -5.39
CA SER A 13 5.53 -1.85 -5.95
C SER A 13 5.79 -2.98 -6.96
N PRO A 14 5.93 -2.68 -8.25
CA PRO A 14 6.23 -3.70 -9.27
C PRO A 14 7.60 -4.35 -9.04
N ASN A 15 8.48 -3.69 -8.28
CA ASN A 15 9.82 -4.16 -7.96
C ASN A 15 9.89 -5.06 -6.71
N MET A 16 8.74 -5.42 -6.11
CA MET A 16 8.70 -6.36 -4.99
C MET A 16 9.43 -7.69 -5.26
N PRO A 17 9.28 -8.34 -6.42
CA PRO A 17 9.98 -9.60 -6.70
C PRO A 17 11.51 -9.43 -6.66
N LEU A 18 12.02 -8.31 -7.17
CA LEU A 18 13.45 -8.01 -7.15
C LEU A 18 13.95 -7.80 -5.71
N ARG A 19 13.20 -7.05 -4.90
CA ARG A 19 13.54 -6.81 -3.49
C ARG A 19 13.54 -8.11 -2.67
N ASN A 20 12.53 -8.95 -2.86
CA ASN A 20 12.44 -10.28 -2.25
C ASN A 20 13.64 -11.16 -2.61
N LEU A 21 14.05 -11.15 -3.88
CA LEU A 21 15.25 -11.87 -4.31
C LEU A 21 16.50 -11.36 -3.57
N LEU A 22 16.67 -10.04 -3.44
CA LEU A 22 17.81 -9.46 -2.74
C LEU A 22 17.87 -9.90 -1.27
N TYR A 23 16.75 -9.85 -0.55
CA TYR A 23 16.69 -10.33 0.85
C TYR A 23 17.13 -11.78 0.99
N TYR A 24 16.62 -12.64 0.12
CA TYR A 24 16.97 -14.05 0.14
C TYR A 24 18.44 -14.29 -0.22
N THR A 25 18.98 -13.58 -1.21
CA THR A 25 20.38 -13.75 -1.60
C THR A 25 21.35 -13.37 -0.48
N GLU A 26 21.04 -12.33 0.31
CA GLU A 26 21.88 -11.93 1.44
C GLU A 26 21.86 -12.96 2.58
N ASP A 27 20.70 -13.57 2.86
CA ASP A 27 20.62 -14.64 3.84
C ASP A 27 21.32 -15.91 3.38
N VAL A 28 21.19 -16.29 2.09
CA VAL A 28 21.93 -17.43 1.52
C VAL A 28 23.43 -17.17 1.58
N ARG A 29 23.89 -15.95 1.24
CA ARG A 29 25.31 -15.56 1.38
C ARG A 29 25.79 -15.69 2.82
N ARG A 30 25.03 -15.21 3.79
CA ARG A 30 25.37 -15.32 5.22
C ARG A 30 25.42 -16.77 5.67
N TRP A 31 24.47 -17.60 5.22
CA TRP A 31 24.41 -19.02 5.52
C TRP A 31 25.59 -19.81 4.94
N ILE A 32 25.99 -19.51 3.69
CA ILE A 32 27.17 -20.10 3.05
C ILE A 32 28.44 -19.79 3.86
N ARG A 33 28.62 -18.51 4.23
CA ARG A 33 29.79 -18.05 5.01
C ARG A 33 29.86 -18.70 6.39
N LYS A 34 28.74 -18.70 7.13
CA LYS A 34 28.68 -19.27 8.49
C LYS A 34 28.93 -20.79 8.52
N GLY A 35 28.50 -21.49 7.48
CA GLY A 35 28.66 -22.95 7.38
C GLY A 35 29.87 -23.40 6.58
N GLU A 36 30.77 -22.48 6.20
CA GLU A 36 31.96 -22.74 5.36
C GLU A 36 31.65 -23.62 4.14
N LYS A 37 30.53 -23.36 3.48
CA LYS A 37 30.04 -24.23 2.41
C LYS A 37 30.84 -23.99 1.14
N ASN A 38 31.52 -25.04 0.68
CA ASN A 38 32.19 -25.00 -0.62
C ASN A 38 31.16 -25.09 -1.76
N ILE A 39 30.82 -23.93 -2.34
CA ILE A 39 29.89 -23.80 -3.47
C ILE A 39 30.43 -24.35 -4.79
N TYR A 40 31.72 -24.66 -4.88
CA TYR A 40 32.35 -25.23 -6.07
C TYR A 40 32.44 -26.77 -6.03
N ARG A 41 31.89 -27.40 -4.99
CA ARG A 41 31.88 -28.86 -4.86
C ARG A 41 30.98 -29.51 -5.92
N ARG A 42 31.28 -30.76 -6.30
CA ARG A 42 30.48 -31.52 -7.28
C ARG A 42 29.08 -31.92 -6.80
N SER A 43 28.88 -32.04 -5.48
CA SER A 43 27.61 -32.45 -4.90
C SER A 43 26.67 -31.26 -4.66
N THR A 44 25.39 -31.43 -5.02
CA THR A 44 24.37 -30.39 -4.86
C THR A 44 24.29 -29.89 -3.42
N ILE A 45 24.17 -28.57 -3.24
CA ILE A 45 23.88 -27.95 -1.94
C ILE A 45 22.38 -27.65 -1.93
N PRO A 46 21.58 -28.31 -1.07
CA PRO A 46 20.17 -27.98 -0.96
C PRO A 46 20.04 -26.59 -0.33
N VAL A 47 19.43 -25.66 -1.07
CA VAL A 47 19.18 -24.29 -0.61
C VAL A 47 17.78 -24.26 0.02
N PRO A 48 17.59 -23.57 1.17
CA PRO A 48 16.27 -23.47 1.79
C PRO A 48 15.25 -22.81 0.85
N THR A 49 14.07 -23.40 0.67
CA THR A 49 13.00 -22.79 -0.13
C THR A 49 12.48 -21.53 0.57
N PRO A 50 12.48 -20.37 -0.11
CA PRO A 50 11.94 -19.15 0.48
C PRO A 50 10.43 -19.05 0.28
N HIS A 51 9.75 -18.55 1.31
CA HIS A 51 8.35 -18.13 1.25
C HIS A 51 8.30 -16.62 1.43
N PHE A 52 7.80 -15.92 0.41
CA PHE A 52 7.63 -14.46 0.43
C PHE A 52 6.15 -14.11 0.57
N VAL A 53 5.82 -13.28 1.55
CA VAL A 53 4.47 -12.76 1.78
C VAL A 53 4.56 -11.25 1.81
N VAL A 54 3.85 -10.59 0.89
CA VAL A 54 3.77 -9.13 0.85
C VAL A 54 2.34 -8.71 1.14
N PHE A 55 2.17 -7.92 2.20
CA PHE A 55 0.89 -7.32 2.56
C PHE A 55 0.79 -5.95 1.89
N TYR A 56 -0.10 -5.81 0.93
CA TYR A 56 -0.43 -4.50 0.38
C TYR A 56 -1.63 -3.94 1.14
N LYS A 57 -1.49 -2.75 1.74
CA LYS A 57 -2.68 -1.97 2.10
C LYS A 57 -3.26 -1.45 0.79
N SER A 58 -4.33 -2.07 0.32
CA SER A 58 -5.22 -1.39 -0.62
C SER A 58 -5.70 -0.13 0.08
N GLY A 59 -5.27 1.05 -0.41
CA GLY A 59 -5.50 2.35 0.23
C GLY A 59 -6.93 2.52 0.73
N VAL A 60 -7.91 1.94 0.05
CA VAL A 60 -9.33 1.92 0.43
C VAL A 60 -9.58 1.63 1.93
N LEU A 61 -8.91 0.64 2.54
CA LEU A 61 -9.19 0.30 3.95
C LEU A 61 -8.54 1.27 4.94
N LEU A 62 -7.29 1.70 4.71
CA LEU A 62 -6.61 2.63 5.61
C LEU A 62 -7.28 4.00 5.60
N HIS A 63 -7.72 4.46 4.42
CA HIS A 63 -8.40 5.76 4.28
C HIS A 63 -9.82 5.73 4.83
N ALA A 64 -10.55 4.61 4.69
CA ALA A 64 -11.84 4.45 5.36
C ALA A 64 -11.70 4.45 6.89
N LEU A 65 -10.67 3.80 7.44
CA LEU A 65 -10.38 3.82 8.88
C LEU A 65 -9.95 5.21 9.38
N ILE A 66 -9.16 5.95 8.60
CA ILE A 66 -8.76 7.33 8.93
C ILE A 66 -9.97 8.27 8.87
N GLY A 67 -10.78 8.20 7.80
CA GLY A 67 -12.01 8.98 7.67
C GLY A 67 -13.03 8.67 8.77
N TYR A 68 -13.16 7.40 9.14
CA TYR A 68 -13.99 6.99 10.28
C TYR A 68 -13.48 7.56 11.60
N THR A 69 -12.16 7.55 11.84
CA THR A 69 -11.57 8.09 13.08
C THR A 69 -11.81 9.59 13.18
N PHE A 70 -11.57 10.32 12.08
CA PHE A 70 -11.80 11.77 12.01
C PHE A 70 -13.27 12.15 12.20
N LEU A 71 -14.20 11.41 11.57
CA LEU A 71 -15.63 11.60 11.77
C LEU A 71 -16.01 11.44 13.25
N ILE A 72 -15.52 10.41 13.93
CA ILE A 72 -15.79 10.17 15.35
C ILE A 72 -15.22 11.29 16.23
N GLU A 73 -14.06 11.84 15.89
CA GLU A 73 -13.48 13.00 16.60
C GLU A 73 -14.34 14.26 16.46
N LEU A 74 -14.82 14.57 15.26
CA LEU A 74 -15.73 15.71 15.03
C LEU A 74 -17.06 15.53 15.74
N VAL A 75 -17.67 14.34 15.67
CA VAL A 75 -18.92 14.06 16.38
C VAL A 75 -18.74 14.24 17.88
N ARG A 76 -17.64 13.74 18.45
CA ARG A 76 -17.32 13.93 19.87
C ARG A 76 -17.17 15.39 20.23
N LYS A 77 -16.44 16.16 19.41
CA LYS A 77 -16.25 17.60 19.59
C LYS A 77 -17.60 18.35 19.59
N TYR A 78 -18.41 18.15 18.55
CA TYR A 78 -19.68 18.86 18.43
C TYR A 78 -20.73 18.40 19.44
N SER A 79 -20.72 17.13 19.84
CA SER A 79 -21.64 16.64 20.88
C SER A 79 -21.45 17.29 22.26
N GLN A 80 -20.37 18.05 22.48
CA GLN A 80 -20.18 18.82 23.71
C GLN A 80 -21.05 20.09 23.73
N ASP A 81 -21.32 20.67 22.56
CA ASP A 81 -21.96 21.98 22.42
C ASP A 81 -23.38 21.88 21.80
N MET A 82 -23.69 20.80 21.08
CA MET A 82 -24.99 20.60 20.42
C MET A 82 -25.54 19.17 20.60
N GLY A 83 -26.81 18.96 20.23
CA GLY A 83 -27.44 17.65 20.28
C GLY A 83 -26.70 16.64 19.38
N LEU A 84 -26.67 15.36 19.79
CA LEU A 84 -25.90 14.32 19.08
C LEU A 84 -26.26 14.20 17.60
N GLU A 85 -27.56 14.31 17.26
CA GLU A 85 -28.03 14.23 15.88
C GLU A 85 -27.48 15.41 15.04
N GLU A 86 -27.54 16.62 15.60
CA GLU A 86 -27.00 17.84 14.98
C GLU A 86 -25.47 17.79 14.85
N ALA A 87 -24.78 17.23 15.85
CA ALA A 87 -23.34 17.01 15.84
C ALA A 87 -22.90 16.04 14.72
N ILE A 88 -23.70 14.98 14.48
CA ILE A 88 -23.45 14.02 13.40
C ILE A 88 -23.61 14.68 12.03
N TYR A 89 -24.71 15.40 11.81
CA TYR A 89 -24.93 16.09 10.54
C TYR A 89 -23.83 17.12 10.28
N THR A 90 -23.48 17.93 11.27
CA THR A 90 -22.42 18.95 11.16
C THR A 90 -21.06 18.31 10.85
N ALA A 91 -20.71 17.22 11.53
CA ALA A 91 -19.45 16.49 11.28
C ALA A 91 -19.39 15.90 9.86
N ILE A 92 -20.51 15.36 9.34
CA ILE A 92 -20.57 14.82 7.97
C ILE A 92 -20.38 15.92 6.94
N TYR A 93 -21.08 17.05 7.10
CA TYR A 93 -20.96 18.18 6.17
C TYR A 93 -19.54 18.76 6.17
N GLU A 94 -18.91 18.89 7.32
CA GLU A 94 -17.54 19.43 7.41
C GLU A 94 -16.49 18.46 6.84
N CYS A 95 -16.70 17.14 6.98
CA CYS A 95 -15.87 16.14 6.31
C CYS A 95 -15.95 16.23 4.78
N ILE A 96 -17.15 16.54 4.24
CA ILE A 96 -17.40 16.67 2.80
C ILE A 96 -16.83 18.00 2.27
N ASP A 97 -17.01 19.09 3.01
CA ASP A 97 -16.59 20.45 2.63
C ASP A 97 -15.07 20.66 2.74
N SER A 98 -14.40 19.99 3.68
CA SER A 98 -12.94 20.01 3.83
C SER A 98 -12.19 19.19 2.75
N ASP A 99 -12.89 18.77 1.70
CA ASP A 99 -12.42 17.97 0.57
C ASP A 99 -11.59 16.72 0.93
N ILE A 100 -12.00 16.05 1.99
CA ILE A 100 -11.44 14.75 2.35
C ILE A 100 -11.75 13.66 1.29
N PRO A 101 -12.79 13.76 0.40
CA PRO A 101 -13.06 12.71 -0.59
C PRO A 101 -13.00 13.05 -2.11
N ALA A 102 -12.90 14.29 -2.63
CA ALA A 102 -13.00 14.47 -4.10
C ALA A 102 -11.74 14.05 -4.86
N ASP A 103 -10.55 14.40 -4.37
CA ASP A 103 -9.28 13.92 -4.93
C ASP A 103 -9.07 12.40 -4.76
N PHE A 104 -9.85 11.77 -3.86
CA PHE A 104 -9.75 10.36 -3.50
C PHE A 104 -10.71 9.43 -4.27
N LEU A 105 -11.78 9.95 -4.85
CA LEU A 105 -12.74 9.21 -5.70
C LEU A 105 -12.34 9.17 -7.17
N SER A 106 -11.42 10.05 -7.60
CA SER A 106 -10.62 9.86 -8.81
C SER A 106 -9.58 8.77 -8.56
N LEU A 107 -10.04 7.52 -8.50
CA LEU A 107 -9.17 6.35 -8.64
C LEU A 107 -8.31 6.56 -9.89
N PRO A 108 -6.97 6.38 -9.86
CA PRO A 108 -6.26 6.19 -11.11
C PRO A 108 -6.85 4.95 -11.77
N ASP A 109 -7.26 5.13 -13.02
CA ASP A 109 -7.81 4.09 -13.87
C ASP A 109 -7.00 2.80 -13.72
N THR A 110 -7.71 1.68 -13.69
CA THR A 110 -7.11 0.34 -13.81
C THR A 110 -5.97 0.34 -14.83
N PRO A 111 -4.81 -0.30 -14.55
CA PRO A 111 -3.66 -0.21 -15.44
C PRO A 111 -3.95 -0.97 -16.73
N GLY A 112 -4.35 -0.25 -17.78
CA GLY A 112 -4.59 -0.85 -19.10
C GLY A 112 -5.37 -0.01 -20.12
N GLU A 113 -6.14 1.01 -19.75
CA GLU A 113 -6.90 1.81 -20.72
C GLU A 113 -6.44 3.27 -20.78
N PRO A 114 -6.13 3.81 -21.98
CA PRO A 114 -5.86 5.23 -22.14
C PRO A 114 -7.16 6.01 -21.88
N ASN A 115 -7.06 6.99 -20.98
CA ASN A 115 -8.17 7.78 -20.48
C ASN A 115 -8.87 8.51 -21.64
N HIS A 116 -10.14 8.18 -21.91
CA HIS A 116 -10.96 8.72 -23.00
C HIS A 116 -11.34 10.21 -22.85
N ARG A 117 -10.75 10.93 -21.88
CA ARG A 117 -10.96 12.37 -21.68
C ARG A 117 -9.95 13.27 -22.40
N GLU A 118 -8.91 12.71 -23.03
CA GLU A 118 -7.95 13.49 -23.85
C GLU A 118 -8.32 13.59 -25.34
N ALA A 119 -9.51 13.11 -25.75
CA ALA A 119 -10.01 13.28 -27.12
C ALA A 119 -10.67 14.66 -27.37
N GLY A 120 -10.35 15.67 -26.56
CA GLY A 120 -10.99 16.97 -26.58
C GLY A 120 -10.00 18.13 -26.59
N CYS A 121 -9.67 18.60 -27.80
CA CYS A 121 -9.24 19.97 -28.10
C CYS A 121 -7.73 20.32 -27.97
N ARG A 122 -7.05 20.21 -29.12
CA ARG A 122 -6.08 21.17 -29.71
C ARG A 122 -4.99 21.76 -28.81
N ARG A 123 -3.72 21.48 -29.18
CA ARG A 123 -2.86 22.46 -29.89
C ARG A 123 -1.59 21.78 -30.42
N TYR A 124 -1.64 21.39 -31.69
CA TYR A 124 -0.49 21.65 -32.55
C TYR A 124 -0.41 23.17 -32.73
N ARG A 125 0.66 23.78 -32.23
CA ARG A 125 1.20 25.02 -32.78
C ARG A 125 2.67 24.74 -33.03
N ASN A 126 3.01 24.84 -34.32
CA ASN A 126 4.31 24.78 -34.98
C ASN A 126 5.53 25.02 -34.09
#